data_AF-A0AAN4YR40-F1
#
_entry.id   AF-A0AAN4YR40-F1
#
_cell.length_a   1.000
_cell.length_b   1.000
_cell.length_c   1.000
_cell.angle_alpha   90.00
_cell.angle_beta   90.00
_cell.angle_gamma   90.00
#
_symmetry.space_group_name_H-M   'P 1'
#
loop_
_entity.id
_entity.type
_entity.pdbx_description
1 polymer ?
#
loop_
_entity_poly.entity_id
_entity_poly.type
_entity_poly.pdbx_seq_one_letter_code
_entity_poly.pdbx_strand_id
1 'polypeptide(L)'
;MAVFNNDTVGDRLLQANNITEFLRVMEPSGFDDMGAHGGGHHSIGGDMQNLFISPQDPIFMLHHAMIDRIWGIWQQQDPPNRRNALNGTTIIYDPPDAPLVTLDTVMEFGVLDSTRKVGEVMHPMDYEYCYRYT
;
A
#
# COMPACT_ATOMS: atom_id res chain seq x y z
N MET A 1 -21.18 -7.34 -5.55
CA MET A 1 -20.44 -6.18 -5.00
C MET A 1 -19.36 -6.65 -4.01
N ALA A 2 -18.59 -7.69 -4.35
CA ALA A 2 -17.53 -8.25 -3.48
C ALA A 2 -16.39 -8.87 -4.33
N VAL A 3 -16.13 -8.31 -5.52
CA VAL A 3 -15.16 -8.90 -6.48
C VAL A 3 -13.73 -8.65 -6.00
N PHE A 4 -13.48 -7.47 -5.43
CA PHE A 4 -12.13 -7.00 -5.06
C PHE A 4 -11.80 -7.19 -3.57
N ASN A 5 -12.80 -7.39 -2.71
CA ASN A 5 -12.61 -7.48 -1.26
C ASN A 5 -13.44 -8.65 -0.71
N ASN A 6 -12.88 -9.85 -0.82
CA ASN A 6 -13.43 -11.09 -0.25
C ASN A 6 -12.29 -11.97 0.30
N ASP A 7 -12.65 -13.04 0.99
CA ASP A 7 -11.69 -13.94 1.64
C ASP A 7 -10.65 -14.50 0.65
N THR A 8 -11.07 -14.87 -0.56
CA THR A 8 -10.16 -15.35 -1.61
C THR A 8 -9.12 -14.29 -2.01
N VAL A 9 -9.48 -13.01 -2.04
CA VAL A 9 -8.52 -11.93 -2.31
C VAL A 9 -7.58 -11.74 -1.12
N GLY A 10 -8.09 -11.81 0.11
CA GLY A 10 -7.27 -11.80 1.33
C GLY A 10 -6.23 -12.93 1.33
N ASP A 11 -6.66 -14.14 1.00
CA ASP A 11 -5.77 -15.30 0.87
C ASP A 11 -4.70 -15.09 -0.19
N ARG A 12 -5.07 -14.56 -1.37
CA ARG A 12 -4.11 -14.26 -2.44
C ARG A 12 -3.06 -13.23 -2.02
N LEU A 13 -3.46 -12.19 -1.29
CA LEU A 13 -2.54 -11.18 -0.76
C LEU A 13 -1.55 -11.82 0.23
N LEU A 14 -2.05 -12.63 1.16
CA LEU A 14 -1.22 -13.26 2.18
C LEU A 14 -0.33 -14.39 1.62
N GLN A 15 -0.73 -15.02 0.51
CA GLN A 15 0.02 -16.09 -0.15
C GLN A 15 0.98 -15.58 -1.25
N ALA A 16 0.99 -14.28 -1.55
CA ALA A 16 1.89 -13.71 -2.55
C ALA A 16 3.37 -13.98 -2.19
N ASN A 17 4.16 -14.48 -3.14
CA ASN A 17 5.53 -14.92 -2.85
C ASN A 17 6.52 -13.74 -2.77
N ASN A 18 6.22 -12.65 -3.45
CA ASN A 18 7.05 -11.46 -3.56
C ASN A 18 6.18 -10.21 -3.65
N ILE A 19 6.81 -9.04 -3.52
CA ILE A 19 6.12 -7.75 -3.53
C ILE A 19 5.40 -7.47 -4.86
N THR A 20 5.92 -7.94 -6.00
CA THR A 20 5.25 -7.77 -7.30
C THR A 20 3.92 -8.52 -7.34
N GLU A 21 3.87 -9.75 -6.84
CA GLU A 21 2.62 -10.52 -6.72
C GLU A 21 1.64 -9.90 -5.73
N PHE A 22 2.14 -9.38 -4.62
CA PHE A 22 1.32 -8.68 -3.61
C PHE A 22 0.68 -7.42 -4.21
N LEU A 23 1.48 -6.55 -4.84
CA LEU A 23 1.02 -5.30 -5.44
C LEU A 23 0.05 -5.54 -6.60
N ARG A 24 0.25 -6.59 -7.42
CA ARG A 24 -0.71 -6.97 -8.47
C ARG A 24 -2.13 -7.23 -7.96
N VAL A 25 -2.28 -7.61 -6.68
CA VAL A 25 -3.59 -7.83 -6.07
C VAL A 25 -4.02 -6.62 -5.24
N MET A 26 -3.09 -5.96 -4.54
CA MET A 26 -3.38 -4.82 -3.67
C MET A 26 -3.59 -3.52 -4.45
N GLU A 27 -2.56 -3.12 -5.21
CA GLU A 27 -2.39 -1.82 -5.86
C GLU A 27 -1.69 -2.01 -7.21
N PRO A 28 -2.39 -2.51 -8.23
CA PRO A 28 -1.81 -2.75 -9.54
C PRO A 28 -1.57 -1.44 -10.31
N SER A 29 -0.43 -1.33 -11.00
CA SER A 29 -0.06 -0.14 -11.78
C SER A 29 -0.82 0.01 -13.12
N GLY A 30 -1.87 -0.78 -13.36
CA GLY A 30 -2.65 -0.73 -14.60
C GLY A 30 -3.76 0.33 -14.52
N PHE A 31 -3.93 1.14 -15.57
CA PHE A 31 -4.94 2.21 -15.58
C PHE A 31 -6.38 1.73 -15.33
N ASP A 32 -6.72 0.54 -15.85
CA ASP A 32 -8.03 -0.08 -15.69
C ASP A 32 -8.06 -1.17 -14.60
N ASP A 33 -7.00 -1.31 -13.82
CA ASP A 33 -6.91 -2.32 -12.77
C ASP A 33 -7.13 -1.68 -11.40
N MET A 34 -8.21 -2.09 -10.73
CA MET A 34 -8.68 -1.45 -9.52
C MET A 34 -7.98 -1.99 -8.26
N GLY A 35 -7.53 -3.25 -8.28
CA GLY A 35 -6.97 -3.91 -7.08
C GLY A 35 -7.91 -3.96 -5.86
N ALA A 36 -7.42 -4.53 -4.77
CA ALA A 36 -8.13 -4.58 -3.51
C ALA A 36 -8.22 -3.21 -2.82
N HIS A 37 -7.19 -2.36 -2.96
CA HIS A 37 -7.18 -0.99 -2.43
C HIS A 37 -8.24 -0.13 -3.11
N GLY A 38 -8.17 0.01 -4.44
CA GLY A 38 -9.18 0.73 -5.21
C GLY A 38 -10.58 0.14 -5.03
N GLY A 39 -10.71 -1.18 -4.92
CA GLY A 39 -12.00 -1.83 -4.64
C GLY A 39 -12.63 -1.38 -3.31
N GLY A 40 -11.79 -1.24 -2.27
CA GLY A 40 -12.22 -0.74 -0.96
C GLY A 40 -12.71 0.70 -1.04
N HIS A 41 -11.94 1.58 -1.68
CA HIS A 41 -12.33 2.97 -1.98
C HIS A 41 -13.68 3.05 -2.71
N HIS A 42 -13.84 2.29 -3.78
CA HIS A 42 -15.04 2.35 -4.63
C HIS A 42 -16.28 1.75 -3.97
N SER A 43 -16.12 0.83 -3.02
CA SER A 43 -17.23 0.22 -2.28
C SER A 43 -17.95 1.21 -1.36
N ILE A 44 -17.26 2.26 -0.89
CA ILE A 44 -17.82 3.30 -0.03
C ILE A 44 -18.52 4.38 -0.87
N GLY A 45 -17.91 4.80 -1.97
CA GLY A 45 -18.45 5.86 -2.84
C GLY A 45 -18.09 7.28 -2.36
N GLY A 46 -18.68 8.29 -3.00
CA GLY A 46 -18.46 9.68 -2.62
C GLY A 46 -16.99 10.11 -2.76
N ASP A 47 -16.47 10.82 -1.76
CA ASP A 47 -15.09 11.32 -1.75
C ASP A 47 -14.06 10.18 -1.81
N MET A 48 -14.39 8.99 -1.27
CA MET A 48 -13.53 7.80 -1.33
C MET A 48 -13.27 7.31 -2.76
N GLN A 49 -14.12 7.64 -3.74
CA GLN A 49 -13.85 7.28 -5.14
C GLN A 49 -12.85 8.20 -5.84
N ASN A 50 -12.54 9.36 -5.25
CA ASN A 50 -11.63 10.31 -5.85
C ASN A 50 -10.24 10.15 -5.23
N LEU A 51 -9.27 9.76 -6.07
CA LEU A 51 -7.88 9.52 -5.69
C LEU A 51 -7.28 10.64 -4.83
N PHE A 52 -7.57 11.91 -5.15
CA PHE A 52 -6.93 13.06 -4.50
C PHE A 52 -7.63 13.55 -3.24
N ILE A 53 -8.96 13.41 -3.17
CA ILE A 53 -9.75 13.92 -2.04
C ILE A 53 -10.27 12.82 -1.13
N SER A 54 -10.01 11.53 -1.42
CA SER A 54 -10.38 10.42 -0.55
C SER A 54 -9.95 10.61 0.92
N PRO A 55 -8.80 11.25 1.26
CA PRO A 55 -8.46 11.53 2.66
C PRO A 55 -9.42 12.47 3.40
N GLN A 56 -10.33 13.14 2.70
CA GLN A 56 -11.35 14.02 3.30
C GLN A 56 -12.51 13.22 3.93
N ASP A 57 -12.70 11.95 3.54
CA ASP A 57 -13.63 11.06 4.20
C ASP A 57 -12.98 10.44 5.45
N PRO A 58 -13.59 10.54 6.66
CA PRO A 58 -13.02 9.97 7.88
C PRO A 58 -12.73 8.46 7.81
N ILE A 59 -13.43 7.71 6.95
CA ILE A 59 -13.22 6.27 6.77
C ILE A 59 -11.88 5.97 6.08
N PHE A 60 -11.28 6.93 5.37
CA PHE A 60 -9.98 6.77 4.70
C PHE A 60 -8.92 6.16 5.61
N MET A 61 -8.83 6.65 6.86
CA MET A 61 -7.82 6.19 7.82
C MET A 61 -8.07 4.74 8.25
N LEU A 62 -9.33 4.32 8.40
CA LEU A 62 -9.66 2.92 8.72
C LEU A 62 -9.40 2.00 7.53
N HIS A 63 -9.70 2.47 6.31
CA HIS A 63 -9.39 1.75 5.08
C HIS A 63 -7.88 1.51 4.97
N HIS A 64 -7.06 2.56 5.05
CA HIS A 64 -5.60 2.45 4.96
C HIS A 64 -4.96 1.73 6.14
N ALA A 65 -5.55 1.78 7.34
CA ALA A 65 -5.10 0.94 8.46
C ALA A 65 -5.26 -0.56 8.16
N MET A 66 -6.30 -0.96 7.42
CA MET A 66 -6.44 -2.36 6.99
C MET A 66 -5.42 -2.73 5.91
N ILE A 67 -5.12 -1.81 4.98
CA ILE A 67 -4.09 -2.01 3.95
C ILE A 67 -2.73 -2.23 4.61
N ASP A 68 -2.36 -1.35 5.55
CA ASP A 68 -1.12 -1.47 6.33
C ASP A 68 -1.09 -2.76 7.16
N ARG A 69 -2.22 -3.16 7.75
CA ARG A 69 -2.32 -4.44 8.47
C ARG A 69 -2.03 -5.64 7.56
N ILE A 70 -2.63 -5.70 6.37
CA ILE A 70 -2.40 -6.82 5.44
C ILE A 70 -0.93 -6.82 4.98
N TRP A 71 -0.38 -5.66 4.63
CA TRP A 71 1.02 -5.53 4.26
C TRP A 71 1.96 -5.97 5.39
N GLY A 72 1.70 -5.53 6.61
CA GLY A 72 2.46 -5.88 7.80
C GLY A 72 2.40 -7.39 8.13
N ILE A 73 1.24 -8.04 7.97
CA ILE A 73 1.11 -9.50 8.10
C ILE A 73 1.95 -10.20 7.02
N TRP A 74 1.82 -9.77 5.77
CA TRP A 74 2.57 -10.34 4.65
C TRP A 74 4.09 -10.23 4.85
N GLN A 75 4.59 -9.07 5.30
CA GLN A 75 6.01 -8.86 5.61
C GLN A 75 6.50 -9.77 6.75
N GLN A 76 5.67 -9.99 7.78
CA GLN A 76 6.05 -10.79 8.96
C GLN A 76 6.21 -12.28 8.67
N GLN A 77 5.62 -12.80 7.60
CA GLN A 77 5.74 -14.22 7.25
C GLN A 77 7.13 -14.61 6.76
N ASP A 78 7.88 -13.68 6.16
CA ASP A 78 9.26 -13.89 5.71
C ASP A 78 10.06 -12.57 5.75
N PRO A 79 10.38 -12.05 6.96
CA PRO A 79 11.00 -10.75 7.12
C PRO A 79 12.30 -10.56 6.32
N PRO A 80 13.23 -11.54 6.24
CA PRO A 80 14.47 -11.40 5.48
C PRO A 80 14.25 -11.03 4.00
N ASN A 81 13.21 -11.56 3.37
CA ASN A 81 12.94 -11.32 1.94
C ASN A 81 11.85 -10.26 1.70
N ARG A 82 10.95 -10.02 2.67
CA ARG A 82 9.76 -9.19 2.47
C ARG A 82 9.83 -7.82 3.12
N ARG A 83 10.61 -7.64 4.19
CA ARG A 83 10.62 -6.38 4.96
C ARG A 83 10.95 -5.18 4.08
N ASN A 84 11.97 -5.32 3.23
CA ASN A 84 12.46 -4.25 2.37
C ASN A 84 12.17 -4.50 0.88
N ALA A 85 11.21 -5.38 0.57
CA ALA A 85 10.85 -5.68 -0.81
C ALA A 85 10.13 -4.49 -1.44
N LEU A 86 10.59 -4.06 -2.62
CA LEU A 86 10.05 -2.94 -3.38
C LEU A 86 9.80 -3.35 -4.83
N ASN A 87 8.82 -2.74 -5.47
CA ASN A 87 8.55 -2.85 -6.90
C ASN A 87 7.76 -1.63 -7.37
N GLY A 88 8.13 -1.06 -8.52
CA GLY A 88 7.48 0.12 -9.09
C GLY A 88 8.41 1.34 -9.16
N THR A 89 7.84 2.43 -9.66
CA THR A 89 8.53 3.69 -9.95
C THR A 89 7.99 4.83 -9.09
N THR A 90 8.64 6.00 -9.15
CA THR A 90 8.22 7.21 -8.44
C THR A 90 7.05 7.93 -9.10
N ILE A 91 6.48 7.40 -10.19
CA ILE A 91 5.40 8.02 -10.96
C ILE A 91 4.25 7.02 -11.10
N ILE A 92 3.02 7.48 -10.90
CA ILE A 92 1.81 6.65 -11.02
C ILE A 92 1.77 5.93 -12.39
N TYR A 93 1.36 4.66 -12.36
CA TYR A 93 1.28 3.75 -13.52
C TYR A 93 2.60 3.30 -14.15
N ASP A 94 3.73 3.48 -13.47
CA ASP A 94 5.04 2.95 -13.89
C ASP A 94 5.43 3.25 -15.34
N PRO A 95 5.45 4.53 -15.77
CA PRO A 95 5.84 4.85 -17.14
C PRO A 95 7.31 4.47 -17.39
N PRO A 96 7.69 4.09 -18.63
CA PRO A 96 8.97 3.42 -18.93
C PRO A 96 10.25 4.14 -18.47
N ASP A 97 10.19 5.46 -18.28
CA ASP A 97 11.34 6.29 -17.93
C ASP A 97 11.29 6.85 -16.50
N ALA A 98 10.31 6.43 -15.69
CA ALA A 98 10.23 6.87 -14.30
C ALA A 98 11.33 6.24 -13.45
N PRO A 99 11.96 7.00 -12.53
CA PRO A 99 12.90 6.46 -11.58
C PRO A 99 12.29 5.32 -10.75
N LEU A 100 13.04 4.24 -10.54
CA LEU A 100 12.62 3.17 -9.64
C LEU A 100 12.59 3.67 -8.18
N VAL A 101 11.62 3.18 -7.42
CA VAL A 101 11.64 3.39 -5.96
C VAL A 101 12.76 2.55 -5.35
N THR A 102 13.52 3.17 -4.45
CA THR A 102 14.56 2.53 -3.65
C THR A 102 14.33 2.85 -2.18
N LEU A 103 15.03 2.17 -1.26
CA LEU A 103 14.97 2.49 0.16
C LEU A 103 15.48 3.90 0.48
N ASP A 104 16.29 4.49 -0.40
CA ASP A 104 16.80 5.86 -0.26
C ASP A 104 15.89 6.93 -0.89
N THR A 105 14.83 6.52 -1.59
CA THR A 105 13.85 7.47 -2.16
C THR A 105 13.21 8.28 -1.05
N VAL A 106 13.21 9.60 -1.19
CA VAL A 106 12.63 10.53 -0.21
C VAL A 106 11.13 10.67 -0.46
N MET A 107 10.35 10.51 0.60
CA MET A 107 8.92 10.77 0.67
C MET A 107 8.68 12.14 1.32
N GLU A 108 7.77 12.91 0.73
CA GLU A 108 7.40 14.24 1.18
C GLU A 108 5.98 14.24 1.76
N PHE A 109 5.80 14.92 2.90
CA PHE A 109 4.50 15.06 3.58
C PHE A 109 4.00 16.52 3.59
N GLY A 110 4.72 17.44 2.93
CA GLY A 110 4.35 18.85 2.82
C GLY A 110 4.21 19.53 4.18
N VAL A 111 3.03 20.11 4.44
CA VAL A 111 2.72 20.79 5.72
C VAL A 111 2.28 19.84 6.82
N LEU A 112 2.03 18.56 6.50
CA LEU A 112 1.50 17.59 7.46
C LEU A 112 2.61 17.02 8.34
N ASP A 113 3.81 16.83 7.79
CA ASP A 113 4.94 16.24 8.50
C ASP A 113 6.29 16.45 7.78
N SER A 114 7.39 16.04 8.42
CA SER A 114 8.74 16.04 7.84
C SER A 114 8.98 14.92 6.82
N THR A 115 9.93 15.15 5.90
CA THR A 115 10.36 14.17 4.90
C THR A 115 11.04 12.96 5.54
N ARG A 116 10.83 11.77 4.97
CA ARG A 116 11.47 10.51 5.39
C ARG A 116 11.88 9.69 4.17
N LYS A 117 12.88 8.83 4.28
CA LYS A 117 13.21 7.84 3.25
C LYS A 117 12.25 6.67 3.32
N VAL A 118 12.00 6.02 2.17
CA VAL A 118 11.20 4.78 2.11
C VAL A 118 11.70 3.73 3.10
N GLY A 119 13.02 3.56 3.24
CA GLY A 119 13.61 2.60 4.18
C GLY A 119 13.26 2.85 5.65
N GLU A 120 12.94 4.10 6.02
CA GLU A 120 12.59 4.48 7.40
C GLU A 120 11.15 4.08 7.77
N VAL A 121 10.32 3.74 6.78
CA VAL A 121 8.90 3.40 6.99
C VAL A 121 8.55 1.94 6.73
N MET A 122 9.53 1.08 6.49
CA MET A 122 9.29 -0.32 6.13
C MET A 122 8.94 -1.22 7.34
N HIS A 123 9.20 -0.77 8.57
CA HIS A 123 9.06 -1.58 9.77
C HIS A 123 8.20 -0.85 10.83
N PRO A 124 7.06 -1.44 11.26
CA PRO A 124 6.12 -0.78 12.18
C PRO A 124 6.64 -0.65 13.63
N MET A 125 7.84 -1.15 13.90
CA MET A 125 8.52 -1.14 15.21
C MET A 125 9.98 -0.68 15.12
N ASP A 126 10.34 0.03 14.05
CA ASP A 126 11.67 0.62 13.89
C ASP A 126 11.55 2.11 13.55
N TYR A 127 12.66 2.85 13.62
CA TYR A 127 12.71 4.30 13.47
C TYR A 127 11.70 5.00 14.40
N GLU A 128 10.74 5.75 13.83
CA GLU A 128 9.76 6.52 14.58
C GLU A 128 8.47 5.72 14.90
N TYR A 129 8.40 4.46 14.45
CA TYR A 129 7.22 3.61 14.65
C TYR A 129 7.40 2.61 15.80
N CYS A 130 6.32 2.38 16.55
CA CYS A 130 6.26 1.39 17.62
C CYS A 130 4.82 0.89 17.79
N TYR A 131 4.27 0.24 16.76
CA TYR A 131 2.92 -0.30 16.76
C TYR A 131 2.84 -1.74 16.22
N ARG A 132 1.76 -2.43 16.56
CA ARG A 132 1.39 -3.75 16.03
C ARG A 132 -0.12 -3.83 15.88
N TYR A 133 -0.57 -4.59 14.90
CA TYR A 133 -1.96 -5.00 14.79
C TYR A 133 -2.21 -6.27 15.59
N THR A 134 -3.35 -6.33 16.26
CA THR A 134 -3.83 -7.51 17.00
C THR A 134 -4.85 -8.31 16.21
#